data_AF-A0A382BFZ5-F1
#
_entry.id   AF-A0A382BFZ5-F1
#
_cell.length_a   1.000
_cell.length_b   1.000
_cell.length_c   1.000
_cell.angle_alpha   90.00
_cell.angle_beta   90.00
_cell.angle_gamma   90.00
#
_symmetry.space_group_name_H-M   'P 1'
#
loop_
_entity.id
_entity.type
_entity.pdbx_description
1 polymer ?
#
loop_
_entity_poly.entity_id
_entity_poly.type
_entity_poly.pdbx_seq_one_letter_code
_entity_poly.pdbx_strand_id
1 'polypeptide(L)'
;MGGQRMSGILGIENRTENWRTTVYFSPMFSGKSYKFAEVLGATPAFPPAAVRIELFWKGVRDYRHREGISRKDLERKVVEAYDRNFSNLRGDVLGFQEFAELEGGHYVSDGERAESRLTNNLLGTEIDVVLETPKHLFIGEVKHESTFGADGKLVLVHQLVRQYVTATILLQIAGENKEVIPFVVGDSTDYLKKTSQVRFMISQGWLSQANVLDWGDVKRAQVL
;
A
#
# COMPACT_ATOMS: atom_id res chain seq x y z
N MET A 1 -38.33 16.67 17.64
CA MET A 1 -38.02 15.34 18.19
C MET A 1 -37.83 14.40 17.01
N GLY A 2 -36.74 13.71 16.76
CA GLY A 2 -35.41 13.59 17.36
C GLY A 2 -34.68 12.59 16.46
N GLY A 3 -34.03 13.06 15.39
CA GLY A 3 -33.25 12.23 14.49
C GLY A 3 -31.83 12.12 15.03
N GLN A 4 -31.51 10.99 15.66
CA GLN A 4 -30.18 10.69 16.17
C GLN A 4 -29.15 10.66 15.03
N ARG A 5 -28.00 11.29 15.33
CA ARG A 5 -26.73 11.38 14.60
C ARG A 5 -26.46 10.22 13.64
N MET A 6 -26.30 10.52 12.35
CA MET A 6 -25.48 9.70 11.46
C MET A 6 -24.02 9.82 11.91
N SER A 7 -23.51 8.80 12.60
CA SER A 7 -22.11 8.72 12.99
C SER A 7 -21.27 8.16 11.84
N GLY A 8 -20.37 8.98 11.30
CA GLY A 8 -19.33 8.58 10.34
C GLY A 8 -19.36 9.41 9.05
N ILE A 9 -18.23 10.02 8.69
CA ILE A 9 -18.03 10.56 7.34
C ILE A 9 -17.93 9.35 6.39
N LEU A 10 -18.83 9.28 5.40
CA LEU A 10 -18.93 8.25 4.34
C LEU A 10 -19.43 6.84 4.74
N GLY A 11 -20.10 6.67 5.89
CA GLY A 11 -20.83 5.42 6.17
C GLY A 11 -19.95 4.16 6.29
N ILE A 12 -18.68 4.34 6.65
CA ILE A 12 -17.76 3.23 6.89
C ILE A 12 -18.01 2.69 8.31
N GLU A 13 -18.68 1.54 8.39
CA GLU A 13 -18.69 0.74 9.61
C GLU A 13 -17.30 0.17 9.86
N ASN A 14 -16.75 0.45 11.05
CA ASN A 14 -15.47 -0.07 11.52
C ASN A 14 -15.43 -1.59 11.35
N ARG A 15 -14.60 -2.09 10.42
CA ARG A 15 -14.21 -3.49 10.42
C ARG A 15 -13.24 -3.71 11.57
N THR A 16 -13.62 -4.60 12.47
CA THR A 16 -13.13 -4.77 13.83
C THR A 16 -11.70 -5.31 13.99
N GLU A 17 -10.95 -5.59 12.92
CA GLU A 17 -9.64 -6.27 13.04
C GLU A 17 -8.44 -5.34 13.29
N ASN A 18 -8.51 -4.05 12.92
CA ASN A 18 -7.37 -3.14 13.10
C ASN A 18 -7.77 -1.80 13.75
N TRP A 19 -8.42 -1.88 14.91
CA TRP A 19 -8.85 -0.72 15.71
C TRP A 19 -7.68 0.22 16.04
N ARG A 20 -6.46 -0.32 16.18
CA ARG A 20 -5.27 0.48 16.47
C ARG A 20 -4.90 1.38 15.29
N THR A 21 -4.92 0.89 14.05
CA THR A 21 -4.71 1.76 12.87
C THR A 21 -5.69 2.93 12.90
N THR A 22 -6.98 2.67 13.10
CA THR A 22 -7.97 3.74 13.23
C THR A 22 -7.67 4.68 14.40
N VAL A 23 -7.35 4.18 15.58
CA VAL A 23 -7.05 5.03 16.76
C VAL A 23 -5.83 5.91 16.52
N TYR A 24 -4.76 5.37 15.93
CA TYR A 24 -3.52 6.13 15.71
C TYR A 24 -3.60 7.07 14.51
N PHE A 25 -4.37 6.76 13.46
CA PHE A 25 -4.43 7.60 12.27
C PHE A 25 -5.66 8.52 12.22
N SER A 26 -6.75 8.21 12.95
CA SER A 26 -7.93 9.08 13.00
C SER A 26 -7.65 10.55 13.39
N PRO A 27 -6.70 10.88 14.28
CA PRO A 27 -6.39 12.28 14.57
C PRO A 27 -5.86 13.06 13.34
N MET A 28 -5.28 12.36 12.36
CA MET A 28 -4.70 12.98 11.17
C MET A 28 -5.75 13.49 10.19
N PHE A 29 -6.98 12.96 10.22
CA PHE A 29 -8.10 13.45 9.42
C PHE A 29 -8.52 14.89 9.78
N SER A 30 -8.12 15.39 10.96
CA SER A 30 -8.37 16.78 11.39
C SER A 30 -7.38 17.81 10.82
N GLY A 31 -6.77 17.53 9.66
CA GLY A 31 -5.85 18.43 8.98
C GLY A 31 -4.39 18.32 9.42
N LYS A 32 -3.98 17.18 9.98
CA LYS A 32 -2.60 16.92 10.44
C LYS A 32 -1.83 15.91 9.58
N SER A 33 -2.49 15.33 8.58
CA SER A 33 -1.90 14.39 7.61
C SER A 33 -0.64 14.93 6.92
N TYR A 34 -0.58 16.25 6.66
CA TYR A 34 0.57 16.86 5.98
C TYR A 34 1.88 16.74 6.76
N LYS A 35 1.85 16.82 8.09
CA LYS A 35 3.06 16.66 8.93
C LYS A 35 3.56 15.23 8.91
N PHE A 36 2.64 14.27 8.85
CA PHE A 36 3.04 12.89 8.68
C PHE A 36 3.67 12.65 7.30
N ALA A 37 3.15 13.26 6.24
CA ALA A 37 3.80 13.22 4.92
C ALA A 37 5.21 13.82 4.95
N GLU A 38 5.44 14.92 5.69
CA GLU A 38 6.78 15.48 5.90
C GLU A 38 7.73 14.53 6.63
N VAL A 39 7.26 13.85 7.70
CA VAL A 39 8.02 12.81 8.41
C VAL A 39 8.43 11.67 7.46
N LEU A 40 7.56 11.33 6.52
CA LEU A 40 7.80 10.30 5.50
C LEU A 40 8.68 10.78 4.33
N GLY A 41 9.14 12.03 4.35
CA GLY A 41 10.06 12.59 3.36
C GLY A 41 9.40 13.31 2.18
N ALA A 42 8.13 13.75 2.29
CA ALA A 42 7.49 14.53 1.23
C ALA A 42 8.28 15.82 0.92
N THR A 43 8.74 15.97 -0.34
CA THR A 43 9.41 17.20 -0.79
C THR A 43 8.80 17.78 -2.08
N PRO A 44 8.55 19.09 -2.16
CA PRO A 44 8.59 20.07 -1.06
C PRO A 44 7.51 19.77 -0.02
N ALA A 45 7.58 20.43 1.14
CA ALA A 45 6.49 20.43 2.10
C ALA A 45 5.19 20.93 1.43
N PHE A 46 4.05 20.32 1.79
CA PHE A 46 2.75 20.64 1.20
C PHE A 46 1.84 21.31 2.22
N PRO A 47 0.99 22.27 1.79
CA PRO A 47 0.01 22.86 2.69
C PRO A 47 -0.99 21.80 3.16
N PRO A 48 -1.61 21.97 4.34
CA PRO A 48 -2.52 20.97 4.92
C PRO A 48 -3.63 20.50 3.96
N ALA A 49 -4.22 21.43 3.20
CA ALA A 49 -5.31 21.14 2.26
C ALA A 49 -4.89 20.30 1.05
N ALA A 50 -3.58 20.19 0.76
CA ALA A 50 -3.04 19.41 -0.34
C ALA A 50 -2.72 17.96 0.04
N VAL A 51 -2.89 17.58 1.31
CA VAL A 51 -2.59 16.22 1.79
C VAL A 51 -3.86 15.51 2.24
N ARG A 52 -4.20 14.44 1.55
CA ARG A 52 -5.35 13.58 1.88
C ARG A 52 -4.86 12.33 2.58
N ILE A 53 -5.69 11.77 3.45
CA ILE A 53 -5.43 10.49 4.12
C ILE A 53 -6.66 9.59 3.96
N GLU A 54 -6.43 8.33 3.65
CA GLU A 54 -7.43 7.27 3.61
C GLU A 54 -6.92 6.04 4.38
N LEU A 55 -7.84 5.23 4.90
CA LEU A 55 -7.54 3.98 5.60
C LEU A 55 -8.21 2.80 4.89
N PHE A 56 -7.58 1.62 4.95
CA PHE A 56 -8.09 0.35 4.38
C PHE A 56 -8.45 0.48 2.89
N TRP A 57 -7.53 1.07 2.13
CA TRP A 57 -7.72 1.47 0.75
C TRP A 57 -7.66 0.29 -0.21
N LYS A 58 -8.68 0.14 -1.07
CA LYS A 58 -8.71 -0.85 -2.18
C LYS A 58 -8.63 -0.17 -3.54
N GLY A 59 -7.52 0.53 -3.76
CA GLY A 59 -7.35 1.47 -4.89
C GLY A 59 -7.78 0.95 -6.25
N VAL A 60 -7.24 -0.19 -6.71
CA VAL A 60 -7.57 -0.72 -8.04
C VAL A 60 -9.04 -1.12 -8.17
N ARG A 61 -9.63 -1.68 -7.10
CA ARG A 61 -11.04 -2.08 -7.07
C ARG A 61 -11.95 -0.87 -7.19
N ASP A 62 -11.68 0.14 -6.38
CA ASP A 62 -12.54 1.32 -6.27
C ASP A 62 -12.38 2.20 -7.53
N TYR A 63 -11.16 2.34 -8.06
CA TYR A 63 -10.89 2.99 -9.33
C TYR A 63 -11.60 2.30 -10.50
N ARG A 64 -11.49 0.97 -10.61
CA ARG A 64 -12.18 0.21 -11.66
C ARG A 64 -13.68 0.48 -11.64
N HIS A 65 -14.29 0.47 -10.45
CA HIS A 65 -15.72 0.70 -10.30
C HIS A 65 -16.10 2.13 -10.69
N ARG A 66 -15.34 3.13 -10.21
CA ARG A 66 -15.58 4.55 -10.50
C ARG A 66 -15.48 4.88 -12.00
N GLU A 67 -14.47 4.35 -12.67
CA GLU A 67 -14.21 4.61 -14.09
C GLU A 67 -15.00 3.68 -15.04
N GLY A 68 -15.81 2.77 -14.51
CA GLY A 68 -16.61 1.83 -15.32
C GLY A 68 -15.75 0.90 -16.18
N ILE A 69 -14.51 0.58 -15.78
CA ILE A 69 -13.58 -0.20 -16.61
C ILE A 69 -14.02 -1.67 -16.64
N SER A 70 -14.17 -2.20 -17.85
CA SER A 70 -14.49 -3.61 -18.06
C SER A 70 -13.40 -4.52 -17.47
N ARG A 71 -13.77 -5.75 -17.10
CA ARG A 71 -12.80 -6.68 -16.52
C ARG A 71 -11.63 -6.96 -17.48
N LYS A 72 -11.95 -7.20 -18.74
CA LYS A 72 -10.98 -7.50 -19.80
C LYS A 72 -10.03 -6.33 -20.09
N ASP A 73 -10.56 -5.10 -20.09
CA ASP A 73 -9.72 -3.91 -20.29
C ASP A 73 -8.79 -3.67 -19.09
N LEU A 74 -9.24 -3.93 -17.87
CA LEU A 74 -8.38 -3.85 -16.70
C LEU A 74 -7.26 -4.89 -16.77
N GLU A 75 -7.58 -6.15 -17.13
CA GLU A 75 -6.59 -7.23 -17.26
C GLU A 75 -5.47 -6.85 -18.23
N ARG A 76 -5.82 -6.36 -19.43
CA ARG A 76 -4.83 -5.88 -20.40
C ARG A 76 -3.96 -4.75 -19.82
N LYS A 77 -4.59 -3.72 -19.24
CA LYS A 77 -3.86 -2.57 -18.68
C LYS A 77 -2.94 -2.96 -17.51
N VAL A 78 -3.35 -3.91 -16.68
CA VAL A 78 -2.56 -4.42 -15.55
C VAL A 78 -1.33 -5.16 -16.07
N VAL A 79 -1.50 -6.07 -17.03
CA VAL A 79 -0.37 -6.83 -17.61
C VAL A 79 0.62 -5.89 -18.29
N GLU A 80 0.14 -4.99 -19.15
CA GLU A 80 0.99 -3.99 -19.82
C GLU A 80 1.78 -3.12 -18.82
N ALA A 81 1.16 -2.74 -17.69
CA ALA A 81 1.82 -1.98 -16.65
C ALA A 81 2.80 -2.84 -15.83
N TYR A 82 2.45 -4.09 -15.55
CA TYR A 82 3.31 -5.01 -14.82
C TYR A 82 4.58 -5.32 -15.63
N ASP A 83 4.44 -5.71 -16.90
CA ASP A 83 5.58 -6.07 -17.75
C ASP A 83 6.53 -4.89 -17.97
N ARG A 84 5.97 -3.67 -18.03
CA ARG A 84 6.78 -2.46 -18.20
C ARG A 84 7.65 -2.13 -16.98
N ASN A 85 7.11 -2.28 -15.77
CA ASN A 85 7.77 -1.78 -14.55
C ASN A 85 8.40 -2.89 -13.70
N PHE A 86 7.96 -4.13 -13.87
CA PHE A 86 8.24 -5.25 -12.97
C PHE A 86 8.65 -6.53 -13.73
N SER A 87 9.13 -6.41 -14.96
CA SER A 87 9.59 -7.56 -15.78
C SER A 87 10.66 -8.42 -15.11
N ASN A 88 11.53 -7.81 -14.30
CA ASN A 88 12.60 -8.51 -13.58
C ASN A 88 12.19 -8.96 -12.17
N LEU A 89 10.98 -8.63 -11.71
CA LEU A 89 10.58 -8.79 -10.30
C LEU A 89 10.70 -10.23 -9.80
N ARG A 90 10.35 -11.21 -10.63
CA ARG A 90 10.54 -12.63 -10.27
C ARG A 90 12.01 -12.95 -10.02
N GLY A 91 12.90 -12.47 -10.88
CA GLY A 91 14.34 -12.63 -10.74
C GLY A 91 14.87 -11.97 -9.48
N ASP A 92 14.41 -10.75 -9.18
CA ASP A 92 14.80 -10.00 -7.97
C ASP A 92 14.36 -10.74 -6.70
N VAL A 93 13.15 -11.27 -6.67
CA VAL A 93 12.62 -12.06 -5.54
C VAL A 93 13.39 -13.37 -5.37
N LEU A 94 13.69 -14.10 -6.46
CA LEU A 94 14.49 -15.33 -6.40
C LEU A 94 15.93 -15.07 -5.97
N GLY A 95 16.51 -13.95 -6.40
CA GLY A 95 17.85 -13.52 -6.01
C GLY A 95 17.93 -13.13 -4.53
N PHE A 96 16.81 -12.75 -3.91
CA PHE A 96 16.71 -12.46 -2.48
C PHE A 96 16.49 -13.75 -1.69
N GLN A 97 17.59 -14.45 -1.40
CA GLN A 97 17.67 -15.80 -0.81
C GLN A 97 16.97 -16.02 0.55
N GLU A 98 16.30 -15.00 1.11
CA GLU A 98 15.59 -15.08 2.39
C GLU A 98 14.10 -15.41 2.25
N PHE A 99 13.59 -15.42 1.03
CA PHE A 99 12.21 -15.86 0.76
C PHE A 99 12.12 -17.37 0.55
N ALA A 100 10.94 -17.90 0.85
CA ALA A 100 10.61 -19.28 0.51
C ALA A 100 10.61 -19.48 -1.01
N GLU A 101 10.75 -20.73 -1.42
CA GLU A 101 10.73 -21.11 -2.83
C GLU A 101 9.41 -20.69 -3.49
N LEU A 102 9.52 -20.16 -4.72
CA LEU A 102 8.40 -19.70 -5.52
C LEU A 102 7.89 -20.80 -6.46
N GLU A 103 6.58 -20.93 -6.56
CA GLU A 103 5.95 -21.75 -7.59
C GLU A 103 6.07 -21.08 -8.97
N GLY A 104 5.87 -21.86 -10.03
CA GLY A 104 5.98 -21.38 -11.41
C GLY A 104 5.03 -20.21 -11.76
N GLY A 105 3.88 -20.13 -11.10
CA GLY A 105 2.87 -19.08 -11.31
C GLY A 105 3.06 -17.81 -10.47
N HIS A 106 4.11 -17.70 -9.65
CA HIS A 106 4.37 -16.51 -8.84
C HIS A 106 5.15 -15.45 -9.62
N TYR A 107 4.79 -14.18 -9.44
CA TYR A 107 5.45 -13.04 -10.08
C TYR A 107 5.50 -13.06 -11.62
N VAL A 108 4.66 -13.87 -12.26
CA VAL A 108 4.51 -13.94 -13.72
C VAL A 108 3.19 -13.33 -14.16
N SER A 109 3.21 -12.73 -15.35
CA SER A 109 2.06 -12.10 -16.00
C SER A 109 1.56 -12.89 -17.21
N ASP A 110 2.29 -13.91 -17.65
CA ASP A 110 1.99 -14.74 -18.81
C ASP A 110 1.63 -16.19 -18.45
N GLY A 111 1.02 -16.89 -19.41
CA GLY A 111 0.55 -18.26 -19.24
C GLY A 111 -0.93 -18.38 -18.86
N GLU A 112 -1.36 -19.60 -18.54
CA GLU A 112 -2.79 -19.91 -18.37
C GLU A 112 -3.40 -19.10 -17.21
N ARG A 113 -4.38 -18.23 -17.53
CA ARG A 113 -5.10 -17.35 -16.59
C ARG A 113 -4.21 -16.38 -15.81
N ALA A 114 -2.95 -16.18 -16.19
CA ALA A 114 -2.02 -15.33 -15.44
C ALA A 114 -2.51 -13.89 -15.34
N GLU A 115 -2.98 -13.30 -16.45
CA GLU A 115 -3.57 -11.95 -16.49
C GLU A 115 -4.71 -11.80 -15.46
N SER A 116 -5.60 -12.79 -15.42
CA SER A 116 -6.77 -12.78 -14.55
C SER A 116 -6.38 -12.97 -13.08
N ARG A 117 -5.41 -13.86 -12.81
CA ARG A 117 -4.89 -14.09 -11.45
C ARG A 117 -4.17 -12.86 -10.92
N LEU A 118 -3.28 -12.25 -11.71
CA LEU A 118 -2.58 -11.02 -11.36
C LEU A 118 -3.57 -9.87 -11.11
N THR A 119 -4.56 -9.69 -11.99
CA THR A 119 -5.58 -8.65 -11.83
C THR A 119 -6.44 -8.89 -10.60
N ASN A 120 -6.81 -10.14 -10.30
CA ASN A 120 -7.50 -10.48 -9.05
C ASN A 120 -6.64 -10.17 -7.83
N ASN A 121 -5.33 -10.38 -7.96
CA ASN A 121 -4.40 -10.05 -6.90
C ASN A 121 -4.43 -8.56 -6.54
N LEU A 122 -4.39 -7.69 -7.56
CA LEU A 122 -4.45 -6.24 -7.39
C LEU A 122 -5.81 -5.77 -6.87
N LEU A 123 -6.92 -6.31 -7.39
CA LEU A 123 -8.27 -5.98 -6.90
C LEU A 123 -8.51 -6.40 -5.45
N GLY A 124 -7.88 -7.49 -5.03
CA GLY A 124 -7.98 -8.02 -3.68
C GLY A 124 -7.03 -7.35 -2.68
N THR A 125 -6.12 -6.49 -3.14
CA THR A 125 -5.11 -5.86 -2.29
C THR A 125 -5.71 -4.68 -1.53
N GLU A 126 -5.53 -4.69 -0.22
CA GLU A 126 -5.86 -3.60 0.70
C GLU A 126 -4.56 -2.99 1.23
N ILE A 127 -4.56 -1.67 1.42
CA ILE A 127 -3.45 -0.90 2.01
C ILE A 127 -4.00 -0.22 3.26
N ASP A 128 -3.38 -0.43 4.43
CA ASP A 128 -3.92 0.02 5.72
C ASP A 128 -4.04 1.55 5.80
N VAL A 129 -3.03 2.27 5.32
CA VAL A 129 -2.96 3.73 5.36
C VAL A 129 -2.45 4.25 4.03
N VAL A 130 -3.13 5.25 3.47
CA VAL A 130 -2.66 5.94 2.27
C VAL A 130 -2.64 7.44 2.54
N LEU A 131 -1.53 8.10 2.19
CA LEU A 131 -1.50 9.57 2.11
C LEU A 131 -1.24 9.99 0.67
N GLU A 132 -2.08 10.87 0.15
CA GLU A 132 -1.90 11.45 -1.17
C GLU A 132 -1.46 12.90 -1.06
N THR A 133 -0.41 13.24 -1.80
CA THR A 133 0.06 14.61 -2.07
C THR A 133 0.07 14.85 -3.57
N PRO A 134 0.29 16.09 -4.05
CA PRO A 134 0.42 16.35 -5.48
C PRO A 134 1.52 15.56 -6.19
N LYS A 135 2.58 15.14 -5.46
CA LYS A 135 3.75 14.46 -6.04
C LYS A 135 3.95 13.01 -5.60
N HIS A 136 3.35 12.61 -4.50
CA HIS A 136 3.62 11.32 -3.88
C HIS A 136 2.33 10.64 -3.45
N LEU A 137 2.33 9.32 -3.55
CA LEU A 137 1.37 8.42 -2.94
C LEU A 137 2.10 7.59 -1.88
N PHE A 138 1.91 7.95 -0.61
CA PHE A 138 2.45 7.18 0.50
C PHE A 138 1.55 5.98 0.79
N ILE A 139 2.13 4.79 0.88
CA ILE A 139 1.38 3.56 1.17
C ILE A 139 1.93 2.89 2.43
N GLY A 140 1.06 2.66 3.40
CA GLY A 140 1.40 2.22 4.74
C GLY A 140 0.84 0.84 5.06
N GLU A 141 1.69 -0.03 5.60
CA GLU A 141 1.29 -1.26 6.26
C GLU A 141 1.51 -1.14 7.78
N VAL A 142 0.51 -1.54 8.56
CA VAL A 142 0.55 -1.52 10.02
C VAL A 142 0.65 -2.95 10.55
N LYS A 143 1.69 -3.23 11.35
CA LYS A 143 1.89 -4.54 12.00
C LYS A 143 1.97 -4.46 13.51
N HIS A 144 1.27 -5.37 14.18
CA HIS A 144 1.34 -5.58 15.62
C HIS A 144 1.88 -6.98 15.92
N GLU A 145 3.08 -7.06 16.50
CA GLU A 145 3.85 -8.28 16.88
C GLU A 145 3.88 -9.45 15.86
N SER A 146 3.41 -9.23 14.64
CA SER A 146 3.17 -10.25 13.61
C SER A 146 4.10 -10.04 12.43
N THR A 147 4.42 -11.14 11.77
CA THR A 147 5.16 -11.12 10.51
C THR A 147 4.29 -10.61 9.38
N PHE A 148 4.92 -10.13 8.31
CA PHE A 148 4.23 -9.80 7.08
C PHE A 148 3.68 -11.06 6.41
N GLY A 149 2.44 -10.98 5.96
CA GLY A 149 1.78 -12.12 5.33
C GLY A 149 2.44 -12.49 4.00
N ALA A 150 2.47 -13.80 3.74
CA ALA A 150 2.81 -14.38 2.45
C ALA A 150 1.72 -15.40 2.11
N ASP A 151 1.10 -15.28 0.94
CA ASP A 151 0.03 -16.19 0.50
C ASP A 151 0.39 -16.82 -0.84
N GLY A 152 0.79 -18.10 -0.80
CA GLY A 152 1.21 -18.86 -1.98
C GLY A 152 0.10 -19.06 -3.03
N LYS A 153 -1.16 -18.77 -2.71
CA LYS A 153 -2.26 -18.82 -3.70
C LYS A 153 -2.22 -17.63 -4.66
N LEU A 154 -1.58 -16.54 -4.24
CA LEU A 154 -1.47 -15.28 -4.97
C LEU A 154 -0.31 -15.31 -5.96
N VAL A 155 -0.38 -14.50 -7.02
CA VAL A 155 0.73 -14.27 -7.96
C VAL A 155 1.82 -13.45 -7.26
N LEU A 156 1.43 -12.35 -6.62
CA LEU A 156 2.26 -11.51 -5.76
C LEU A 156 2.10 -12.00 -4.32
N VAL A 157 2.94 -12.95 -3.95
CA VAL A 157 2.87 -13.71 -2.70
C VAL A 157 3.10 -12.81 -1.48
N HIS A 158 4.15 -12.00 -1.55
CA HIS A 158 4.61 -11.14 -0.45
C HIS A 158 3.76 -9.86 -0.35
N GLN A 159 3.19 -9.61 0.83
CA GLN A 159 2.26 -8.50 1.07
C GLN A 159 2.82 -7.12 0.72
N LEU A 160 4.03 -6.76 1.20
CA LEU A 160 4.59 -5.43 0.95
C LEU A 160 4.88 -5.20 -0.54
N VAL A 161 5.42 -6.22 -1.20
CA VAL A 161 5.68 -6.19 -2.66
C VAL A 161 4.36 -6.02 -3.42
N ARG A 162 3.33 -6.79 -3.03
CA ARG A 162 2.01 -6.73 -3.65
C ARG A 162 1.38 -5.34 -3.53
N GLN A 163 1.46 -4.70 -2.37
CA GLN A 163 0.93 -3.35 -2.16
C GLN A 163 1.65 -2.31 -3.01
N TYR A 164 2.98 -2.36 -3.06
CA TYR A 164 3.78 -1.46 -3.88
C TYR A 164 3.49 -1.61 -5.38
N VAL A 165 3.48 -2.84 -5.89
CA VAL A 165 3.11 -3.13 -7.28
C VAL A 165 1.70 -2.64 -7.59
N THR A 166 0.74 -2.87 -6.68
CA THR A 166 -0.66 -2.44 -6.84
C THR A 166 -0.78 -0.93 -6.97
N ALA A 167 -0.15 -0.17 -6.06
CA ALA A 167 -0.18 1.29 -6.07
C ALA A 167 0.49 1.87 -7.32
N THR A 168 1.65 1.31 -7.70
CA THR A 168 2.42 1.77 -8.87
C THR A 168 1.64 1.54 -10.17
N ILE A 169 1.07 0.35 -10.34
CA ILE A 169 0.24 0.04 -11.51
C ILE A 169 -1.01 0.93 -11.55
N LEU A 170 -1.65 1.18 -10.41
CA LEU A 170 -2.83 2.04 -10.38
C LEU A 170 -2.52 3.46 -10.88
N LEU A 171 -1.44 4.08 -10.40
CA LEU A 171 -1.04 5.42 -10.84
C LEU A 171 -0.79 5.46 -12.35
N GLN A 172 -0.09 4.46 -12.89
CA GLN A 172 0.11 4.38 -14.34
C GLN A 172 -1.20 4.23 -15.12
N ILE A 173 -2.11 3.38 -14.66
CA ILE A 173 -3.42 3.17 -15.31
C ILE A 173 -4.27 4.45 -15.26
N ALA A 174 -4.14 5.22 -14.18
CA ALA A 174 -4.80 6.52 -14.00
C ALA A 174 -4.12 7.66 -14.75
N GLY A 175 -2.92 7.46 -15.32
CA GLY A 175 -2.14 8.51 -15.96
C GLY A 175 -1.56 9.53 -14.97
N GLU A 176 -1.41 9.12 -13.70
CA GLU A 176 -0.92 9.94 -12.61
C GLU A 176 0.60 9.82 -12.48
N ASN A 177 1.30 10.96 -12.50
CA ASN A 177 2.75 11.01 -12.33
C ASN A 177 3.10 11.33 -10.87
N LYS A 178 2.97 10.33 -10.00
CA LYS A 178 3.33 10.41 -8.57
C LYS A 178 4.32 9.31 -8.22
N GLU A 179 5.24 9.61 -7.32
CA GLU A 179 6.12 8.60 -6.72
C GLU A 179 5.37 7.80 -5.64
N VAL A 180 5.49 6.47 -5.66
CA VAL A 180 4.96 5.63 -4.58
C VAL A 180 6.00 5.50 -3.50
N ILE A 181 5.66 5.91 -2.28
CA ILE A 181 6.56 5.85 -1.12
C ILE A 181 5.96 4.92 -0.05
N PRO A 182 6.42 3.67 0.02
CA PRO A 182 6.10 2.77 1.11
C PRO A 182 6.55 3.29 2.49
N PHE A 183 5.77 2.95 3.49
CA PHE A 183 6.16 3.01 4.90
C PHE A 183 5.54 1.85 5.67
N VAL A 184 6.14 1.54 6.82
CA VAL A 184 5.71 0.46 7.70
C VAL A 184 5.65 1.01 9.11
N VAL A 185 4.59 0.70 9.85
CA VAL A 185 4.46 1.04 11.27
C VAL A 185 4.29 -0.23 12.09
N GLY A 186 4.96 -0.33 13.24
CA GLY A 186 4.65 -1.38 14.21
C GLY A 186 5.28 -1.18 15.58
N ASP A 187 5.20 -2.22 16.41
CA ASP A 187 5.58 -2.11 17.82
C ASP A 187 7.11 -2.02 18.04
N SER A 188 7.91 -2.53 17.10
CA SER A 188 9.37 -2.49 17.17
C SER A 188 9.98 -2.30 15.78
N THR A 189 10.61 -1.16 15.53
CA THR A 189 11.36 -0.90 14.29
C THR A 189 12.48 -1.91 14.08
N ASP A 190 13.16 -2.33 15.15
CA ASP A 190 14.26 -3.29 15.09
C ASP A 190 13.79 -4.67 14.65
N TYR A 191 12.61 -5.10 15.12
CA TYR A 191 11.99 -6.33 14.66
C TYR A 191 11.57 -6.21 13.19
N LEU A 192 10.87 -5.13 12.82
CA LEU A 192 10.39 -4.91 11.46
C LEU A 192 11.53 -4.91 10.44
N LYS A 193 12.63 -4.20 10.75
CA LYS A 193 13.85 -4.13 9.92
C LYS A 193 14.54 -5.48 9.70
N LYS A 194 14.26 -6.48 10.54
CA LYS A 194 14.80 -7.84 10.38
C LYS A 194 13.93 -8.74 9.51
N THR A 195 12.69 -8.35 9.20
CA THR A 195 11.81 -9.18 8.37
C THR A 195 12.28 -9.21 6.91
N SER A 196 12.21 -10.38 6.27
CA SER A 196 12.66 -10.56 4.89
C SER A 196 11.96 -9.61 3.92
N GLN A 197 10.65 -9.36 4.11
CA GLN A 197 9.90 -8.45 3.25
C GLN A 197 10.40 -7.00 3.38
N VAL A 198 10.61 -6.47 4.59
CA VAL A 198 11.15 -5.10 4.77
C VAL A 198 12.55 -5.00 4.19
N ARG A 199 13.41 -5.98 4.45
CA ARG A 199 14.77 -5.99 3.92
C ARG A 199 14.82 -6.06 2.40
N PHE A 200 13.93 -6.83 1.79
CA PHE A 200 13.78 -6.86 0.33
C PHE A 200 13.34 -5.50 -0.21
N MET A 201 12.28 -4.91 0.35
CA MET A 201 11.79 -3.59 -0.09
C MET A 201 12.89 -2.51 -0.01
N ILE A 202 13.76 -2.60 1.00
CA ILE A 202 14.91 -1.69 1.17
C ILE A 202 16.03 -2.01 0.17
N SER A 203 16.34 -3.28 -0.09
CA SER A 203 17.38 -3.66 -1.06
C SER A 203 16.99 -3.28 -2.49
N GLN A 204 15.70 -3.24 -2.81
CA GLN A 204 15.16 -2.72 -4.06
C GLN A 204 15.13 -1.18 -4.13
N GLY A 205 15.44 -0.49 -3.03
CA GLY A 205 15.34 0.97 -2.94
C GLY A 205 13.91 1.51 -2.90
N TRP A 206 12.90 0.66 -2.75
CA TRP A 206 11.49 1.08 -2.70
C TRP A 206 11.11 1.60 -1.31
N LEU A 207 11.62 1.00 -0.25
CA LEU A 207 11.37 1.43 1.13
C LEU A 207 12.61 2.11 1.70
N SER A 208 12.45 3.32 2.25
CA SER A 208 13.49 3.97 3.02
C SER A 208 13.59 3.36 4.43
N GLN A 209 14.81 3.19 4.95
CA GLN A 209 15.06 2.82 6.34
C GLN A 209 14.41 3.79 7.35
N ALA A 210 14.27 5.07 6.96
CA ALA A 210 13.61 6.09 7.77
C ALA A 210 12.08 5.93 7.81
N ASN A 211 11.51 5.20 6.85
CA ASN A 211 10.07 4.95 6.74
C ASN A 211 9.64 3.63 7.40
N VAL A 212 10.52 3.04 8.21
CA VAL A 212 10.18 1.95 9.14
C VAL A 212 10.03 2.58 10.53
N LEU A 213 8.78 2.73 10.96
CA LEU A 213 8.37 3.60 12.05
C LEU A 213 7.78 2.81 13.22
N ASP A 214 7.84 3.41 14.40
CA ASP A 214 7.06 2.98 15.57
C ASP A 214 5.83 3.86 15.83
N TRP A 215 5.04 3.46 16.82
CA TRP A 215 3.87 4.23 17.25
C TRP A 215 4.21 5.61 17.83
N GLY A 216 5.43 5.78 18.34
CA GLY A 216 5.94 7.06 18.81
C GLY A 216 6.17 8.04 17.65
N ASP A 217 6.69 7.58 16.51
CA ASP A 217 6.81 8.37 15.29
C ASP A 217 5.45 8.89 14.81
N VAL A 218 4.46 7.99 14.73
CA VAL A 218 3.09 8.35 14.33
C VAL A 218 2.49 9.37 15.30
N LYS A 219 2.66 9.17 16.62
CA LYS A 219 2.21 10.12 17.65
C LYS A 219 2.88 11.48 17.52
N ARG A 220 4.20 11.52 17.30
CA ARG A 220 4.94 12.79 17.11
C ARG A 220 4.39 13.59 15.94
N ALA A 221 4.10 12.94 14.81
CA ALA A 221 3.51 13.60 13.65
C ALA A 221 2.12 14.23 13.89
N GLN A 222 1.41 13.83 14.96
CA GLN A 222 0.11 14.42 15.33
C GLN A 222 0.23 15.67 16.21
N VAL A 223 1.37 15.91 16.86
CA VAL A 223 1.58 17.04 17.77
C VAL A 223 2.53 18.09 17.25
N LEU A 224 3.45 17.70 16.35
CA LEU A 224 4.16 18.65 15.51
C LEU A 224 3.16 19.56 14.83
#